data_AF-A0AAP1RR16-F1
#
_entry.id   AF-A0AAP1RR16-F1
#
_cell.length_a   1.000
_cell.length_b   1.000
_cell.length_c   1.000
_cell.angle_alpha   90.00
_cell.angle_beta   90.00
_cell.angle_gamma   90.00
#
_symmetry.space_group_name_H-M   'P 1'
#
loop_
_entity.id
_entity.type
_entity.pdbx_description
1 polymer ?
#
loop_
_entity_poly.entity_id
_entity_poly.type
_entity_poly.pdbx_seq_one_letter_code
_entity_poly.pdbx_strand_id
1 'polypeptide(L)'
;MTKRIYNHPLLKNIETERVEISFNHQPLTCNIGESVASCLLANDIRTIRRHEEDGSPRGIFCNIGHCFECRANIDGKSGVRTCLTPVKEGMSVISGESLPHDVKEWSKNHV
;
A
#
# COMPACT_ATOMS: atom_id res chain seq x y z
N MET A 1 16.99 2.81 9.03
CA MET A 1 16.75 4.26 9.07
C MET A 1 15.41 4.55 8.42
N THR A 2 14.51 5.27 9.07
CA THR A 2 13.19 5.61 8.49
C THR A 2 13.36 6.65 7.40
N LYS A 3 12.66 6.51 6.28
CA LYS A 3 12.74 7.46 5.13
C LYS A 3 11.90 8.74 5.34
N ARG A 4 11.78 9.19 6.59
CA ARG A 4 10.93 10.33 6.97
C ARG A 4 11.75 11.61 7.13
N ILE A 5 11.19 12.70 6.64
CA ILE A 5 11.74 14.05 6.84
C ILE A 5 11.04 14.66 8.04
N TYR A 6 11.73 14.70 9.18
CA TYR A 6 11.19 15.27 10.42
C TYR A 6 11.46 16.76 10.55
N ASN A 7 12.59 17.23 10.03
CA ASN A 7 12.99 18.64 10.05
C ASN A 7 13.08 19.13 8.62
N HIS A 8 12.10 19.92 8.18
CA HIS A 8 12.10 20.54 6.85
C HIS A 8 12.39 22.03 6.99
N PRO A 9 13.33 22.63 6.21
CA PRO A 9 13.75 24.03 6.40
C PRO A 9 12.64 25.08 6.31
N LEU A 10 11.54 24.74 5.63
CA LEU A 10 10.42 25.65 5.39
C LEU A 10 9.09 25.21 6.02
N LEU A 11 8.92 23.91 6.30
CA LEU A 11 7.64 23.39 6.80
C LEU A 11 7.74 23.22 8.30
N LYS A 12 6.68 23.57 9.02
CA LYS A 12 6.62 23.32 10.46
C LYS A 12 6.72 21.81 10.71
N ASN A 13 7.44 21.45 11.77
CA ASN A 13 7.48 20.07 12.23
C ASN A 13 6.06 19.64 12.59
N ILE A 14 5.66 18.47 12.08
CA ILE A 14 4.36 17.88 12.37
C ILE A 14 4.61 16.75 13.36
N GLU A 15 4.12 16.90 14.58
CA GLU A 15 4.04 15.80 15.53
C GLU A 15 2.80 14.98 15.24
N THR A 16 2.98 13.67 15.16
CA THR A 16 1.90 12.72 14.93
C THR A 16 2.07 11.56 15.89
N GLU A 17 0.96 11.14 16.49
CA GLU A 17 0.92 9.91 17.28
C GLU A 17 1.33 8.71 16.43
N ARG A 18 2.14 7.82 17.02
CA ARG A 18 2.56 6.57 16.39
C ARG A 18 1.65 5.45 16.82
N VAL A 19 1.18 4.68 15.84
CA VAL A 19 0.35 3.50 16.05
C VAL A 19 0.99 2.29 15.38
N GLU A 20 0.64 1.11 15.88
CA GLU A 20 1.05 -0.16 15.28
C GLU A 20 -0.02 -0.67 14.32
N ILE A 21 0.41 -1.10 13.14
CA ILE A 21 -0.37 -1.89 12.19
C ILE A 21 0.45 -3.14 11.82
N SER A 22 -0.11 -4.05 11.03
CA SER A 22 0.66 -5.14 10.43
C SER A 22 0.67 -5.09 8.91
N PHE A 23 1.80 -5.47 8.31
CA PHE A 23 1.91 -5.78 6.88
C PHE A 23 2.40 -7.21 6.70
N ASN A 24 1.63 -8.06 6.03
CA ASN A 24 1.93 -9.50 5.91
C ASN A 24 2.24 -10.16 7.27
N HIS A 25 1.41 -9.84 8.28
CA HIS A 25 1.58 -10.30 9.68
C HIS A 25 2.84 -9.80 10.40
N GLN A 26 3.64 -8.90 9.78
CA GLN A 26 4.78 -8.26 10.43
C GLN A 26 4.35 -6.89 10.99
N PRO A 27 4.66 -6.58 12.26
CA PRO A 27 4.30 -5.31 12.86
C PRO A 27 5.06 -4.15 12.19
N LEU A 28 4.36 -3.03 11.97
CA LEU A 28 4.89 -1.79 11.43
C LEU A 28 4.48 -0.61 12.30
N THR A 29 5.44 0.28 12.57
CA THR A 29 5.15 1.57 13.20
C THR A 29 4.80 2.60 12.13
N CYS A 30 3.62 3.21 12.28
CA CYS A 30 3.10 4.24 11.40
C CYS A 30 2.73 5.50 12.16
N ASN A 31 2.55 6.62 11.45
CA ASN A 31 1.91 7.81 11.99
C ASN A 31 0.39 7.69 11.78
N ILE A 32 -0.41 7.99 12.80
CA ILE A 32 -1.87 7.94 12.66
C ILE A 32 -2.35 8.91 11.58
N GLY A 33 -3.34 8.49 10.78
CA GLY A 33 -4.00 9.33 9.77
C GLY A 33 -3.21 9.56 8.47
N GLU A 34 -1.91 9.24 8.41
CA GLU A 34 -1.18 9.26 7.14
C GLU A 34 -1.69 8.16 6.19
N SER A 35 -1.39 8.23 4.90
CA SER A 35 -1.75 7.13 3.99
C SER A 35 -1.00 5.84 4.34
N VAL A 36 -1.66 4.69 4.23
CA VAL A 36 -1.01 3.36 4.38
C VAL A 36 0.20 3.26 3.46
N ALA A 37 0.09 3.78 2.23
CA ALA A 37 1.20 3.91 1.29
C ALA A 37 2.43 4.63 1.91
N SER A 38 2.24 5.81 2.49
CA SER A 38 3.32 6.56 3.17
C SER A 38 3.96 5.74 4.28
N CYS A 39 3.16 5.03 5.10
CA CYS A 39 3.72 4.19 6.14
C CYS A 39 4.56 3.03 5.59
N LEU A 40 4.06 2.31 4.57
CA LEU A 40 4.82 1.24 3.91
C LEU A 40 6.14 1.77 3.34
N LEU A 41 6.10 2.93 2.67
CA LEU A 41 7.28 3.57 2.09
C LEU A 41 8.33 3.93 3.16
N ALA A 42 7.87 4.44 4.31
CA ALA A 42 8.71 4.83 5.45
C ALA A 42 9.37 3.63 6.13
N ASN A 43 8.73 2.46 6.08
CA ASN A 43 9.23 1.16 6.53
C ASN A 43 9.97 0.38 5.44
N ASP A 44 10.40 1.07 4.37
CA ASP A 44 11.14 0.53 3.24
C ASP A 44 10.42 -0.52 2.37
N ILE A 45 9.10 -0.65 2.52
CA ILE A 45 8.28 -1.55 1.72
C ILE A 45 7.91 -0.84 0.42
N ARG A 46 8.46 -1.35 -0.69
CA ARG A 46 8.20 -0.84 -2.06
C ARG A 46 7.21 -1.69 -2.84
N THR A 47 7.21 -2.99 -2.58
CA THR A 47 6.33 -3.95 -3.25
C THR A 47 5.12 -4.19 -2.37
N ILE A 48 3.94 -3.82 -2.87
CA ILE A 48 2.64 -3.99 -2.21
C ILE A 48 1.89 -5.16 -2.84
N ARG A 49 2.05 -5.38 -4.14
CA ARG A 49 1.48 -6.51 -4.88
C ARG A 49 2.42 -6.89 -6.02
N ARG A 50 2.08 -7.94 -6.76
CA ARG A 50 2.74 -8.28 -8.03
C ARG A 50 1.77 -8.11 -9.18
N HIS A 51 2.32 -7.80 -10.35
CA HIS A 51 1.58 -7.73 -11.60
C HIS A 51 1.09 -9.12 -12.01
N GLU A 52 -0.11 -9.16 -12.57
CA GLU A 52 -0.90 -10.36 -12.80
C GLU A 52 -0.30 -11.28 -13.87
N GLU A 53 0.46 -10.73 -14.82
CA GLU A 53 1.02 -11.49 -15.96
C GLU A 53 2.48 -11.90 -15.76
N ASP A 54 3.34 -10.97 -15.36
CA ASP A 54 4.80 -11.18 -15.33
C ASP A 54 5.37 -11.23 -13.90
N GLY A 55 4.53 -11.06 -12.88
CA GLY A 55 4.95 -11.07 -11.48
C GLY A 55 5.81 -9.87 -11.08
N SER A 56 5.94 -8.84 -11.92
CA SER A 56 6.74 -7.64 -11.64
C SER A 56 6.22 -6.94 -10.38
N PRO A 57 7.10 -6.38 -9.52
CA PRO A 57 6.68 -5.73 -8.28
C PRO A 57 5.90 -4.45 -8.57
N ARG A 58 4.77 -4.27 -7.90
CA ARG A 58 3.92 -3.08 -7.99
C ARG A 58 3.71 -2.46 -6.62
N GLY A 59 3.56 -1.14 -6.59
CA GLY A 59 3.48 -0.37 -5.36
C GLY A 59 3.02 1.05 -5.58
N ILE A 60 3.56 1.99 -4.80
CA ILE A 60 3.20 3.40 -4.88
C ILE A 60 3.77 3.99 -6.16
N PHE A 61 2.90 4.57 -6.98
CA PHE A 61 3.27 5.24 -8.22
C PHE A 61 2.67 6.65 -8.27
N CYS A 62 1.37 6.77 -8.52
CA CYS A 62 0.72 8.09 -8.66
C CYS A 62 0.43 8.81 -7.32
N ASN A 63 0.33 8.06 -6.22
CA ASN A 63 -0.08 8.55 -4.89
C ASN A 63 -1.39 9.39 -4.83
N ILE A 64 -2.25 9.31 -5.85
CA ILE A 64 -3.53 10.03 -5.95
C ILE A 64 -4.72 9.10 -6.20
N GLY A 65 -4.51 7.79 -6.15
CA GLY A 65 -5.56 6.78 -6.32
C GLY A 65 -5.99 6.49 -7.77
N HIS A 66 -5.30 7.06 -8.76
CA HIS A 66 -5.64 6.90 -10.19
C HIS A 66 -5.06 5.64 -10.84
N CYS A 67 -3.79 5.29 -10.58
CA CYS A 67 -3.13 4.16 -11.25
C CYS A 67 -3.55 2.78 -10.72
N PHE A 68 -4.09 2.74 -9.50
CA PHE A 68 -4.34 1.51 -8.75
C PHE A 68 -3.14 0.53 -8.65
N GLU A 69 -1.89 0.97 -8.72
CA GLU A 69 -0.75 0.04 -8.55
C GLU A 69 -0.53 -0.37 -7.09
N CYS A 70 -0.98 0.45 -6.15
CA CYS A 70 -0.78 0.31 -4.71
C CYS A 70 -1.92 -0.46 -3.97
N ARG A 71 -2.67 -1.32 -4.68
CA ARG A 71 -3.79 -2.07 -4.07
C ARG A 71 -3.26 -3.11 -3.09
N ALA A 72 -3.97 -3.27 -1.98
CA ALA A 72 -3.70 -4.27 -0.95
C ALA A 72 -5.03 -4.81 -0.39
N ASN A 73 -4.93 -5.87 0.41
CA ASN A 73 -6.04 -6.36 1.22
C ASN A 73 -5.93 -5.68 2.60
N ILE A 74 -6.94 -4.91 3.00
CA ILE A 74 -6.94 -4.17 4.27
C ILE A 74 -8.16 -4.58 5.07
N ASP A 75 -7.95 -5.10 6.29
CA ASP A 75 -9.00 -5.55 7.20
C ASP A 75 -10.04 -6.46 6.52
N GLY A 76 -9.54 -7.41 5.72
CA GLY A 76 -10.35 -8.37 4.96
C GLY A 76 -10.97 -7.84 3.66
N LYS A 77 -10.76 -6.56 3.31
CA LYS A 77 -11.26 -5.98 2.05
C LYS A 77 -10.17 -5.96 0.98
N SER A 78 -10.43 -6.62 -0.14
CA SER A 78 -9.49 -6.70 -1.27
C SER A 78 -9.51 -5.48 -2.18
N GLY A 79 -8.41 -5.22 -2.87
CA GLY A 79 -8.31 -4.16 -3.88
C GLY A 79 -8.32 -2.73 -3.32
N VAL A 80 -8.07 -2.57 -2.02
CA VAL A 80 -8.09 -1.27 -1.35
C VAL A 80 -6.84 -0.48 -1.72
N ARG A 81 -7.02 0.79 -2.09
CA ARG A 81 -5.93 1.69 -2.49
C ARG A 81 -5.21 2.26 -1.27
N THR A 82 -4.02 1.73 -0.97
CA THR A 82 -3.21 2.16 0.19
C THR A 82 -2.87 3.66 0.18
N CYS A 83 -2.77 4.30 -1.00
CA CYS A 83 -2.49 5.74 -1.11
C CYS A 83 -3.65 6.65 -0.69
N LEU A 84 -4.88 6.15 -0.66
CA LEU A 84 -6.05 6.92 -0.21
C LEU A 84 -6.56 6.48 1.16
N THR A 85 -6.08 5.34 1.68
CA THR A 85 -6.52 4.80 2.96
C THR A 85 -5.68 5.39 4.09
N PRO A 86 -6.28 6.12 5.05
CA PRO A 86 -5.57 6.59 6.24
C PRO A 86 -5.29 5.44 7.21
N VAL A 87 -4.12 5.46 7.83
CA VAL A 87 -3.69 4.55 8.89
C VAL A 87 -4.59 4.70 10.12
N LYS A 88 -4.97 3.56 10.69
CA LYS A 88 -5.65 3.45 11.99
C LYS A 88 -4.93 2.39 12.82
N GLU A 89 -4.98 2.54 14.14
CA GLU A 89 -4.39 1.57 15.07
C GLU A 89 -4.96 0.16 14.85
N GLY A 90 -4.09 -0.84 14.91
CA GLY A 90 -4.46 -2.26 14.81
C GLY A 90 -4.83 -2.73 13.40
N MET A 91 -4.67 -1.89 12.37
CA MET A 91 -5.00 -2.25 10.99
C MET A 91 -4.18 -3.46 10.49
N SER A 92 -4.83 -4.36 9.77
CA SER A 92 -4.19 -5.51 9.14
C SER A 92 -4.10 -5.32 7.63
N VAL A 93 -2.88 -5.18 7.13
CA VAL A 93 -2.58 -5.00 5.70
C VAL A 93 -1.91 -6.27 5.19
N ILE A 94 -2.44 -6.86 4.13
CA ILE A 94 -1.85 -8.00 3.43
C ILE A 94 -1.57 -7.56 1.99
N SER A 95 -0.46 -8.04 1.44
CA SER A 95 -0.08 -7.77 0.05
C SER A 95 -1.22 -8.11 -0.90
N GLY A 96 -1.40 -7.28 -1.93
CA GLY A 96 -2.47 -7.47 -2.90
C GLY A 96 -2.29 -8.77 -3.67
N GLU A 97 -3.38 -9.52 -3.82
CA GLU A 97 -3.43 -10.73 -4.64
C GLU A 97 -3.53 -10.37 -6.14
N SER A 98 -3.17 -11.33 -6.99
CA SER A 98 -3.37 -11.18 -8.43
C SER A 98 -4.85 -11.27 -8.74
N LEU A 99 -5.37 -10.30 -9.49
CA LEU A 99 -6.76 -10.32 -9.94
C LEU A 99 -6.92 -11.29 -11.11
N PRO A 100 -8.09 -11.94 -11.23
CA PRO A 100 -8.37 -12.85 -12.33
C PRO A 100 -8.40 -12.11 -13.67
N HIS A 101 -8.03 -12.81 -14.75
CA HIS A 101 -7.93 -12.25 -16.10
C HIS A 101 -9.05 -12.77 -17.01
N ASP A 102 -10.29 -12.71 -16.53
CA ASP A 102 -11.49 -13.32 -17.14
C ASP A 102 -11.60 -13.12 -18.65
N VAL A 103 -11.32 -11.91 -19.15
CA VAL A 103 -11.45 -11.56 -20.58
C VAL A 103 -10.44 -12.31 -21.46
N LYS A 104 -9.20 -12.51 -20.98
CA LYS A 104 -8.14 -13.20 -21.75
C LYS A 104 -8.29 -14.71 -21.64
N GLU A 105 -8.77 -15.21 -20.50
CA GLU A 105 -9.17 -16.61 -20.36
C GLU A 105 -10.33 -16.93 -21.29
N TRP A 106 -11.34 -16.06 -21.37
CA TRP A 106 -12.43 -16.19 -22.33
C TRP A 106 -11.90 -16.21 -23.78
N SER A 107 -11.04 -15.26 -24.15
CA SER A 107 -10.47 -15.17 -25.50
C SER A 107 -9.67 -16.42 -25.90
N LYS A 108 -8.96 -17.08 -24.97
CA LYS A 108 -8.23 -18.33 -25.27
C LYS A 108 -9.13 -19.50 -25.61
N ASN A 109 -10.37 -19.49 -25.13
CA ASN A 109 -11.34 -20.58 -25.31
C ASN A 109 -12.32 -20.34 -26.46
N HIS A 110 -12.31 -19.14 -27.08
CA HIS A 110 -13.28 -18.70 -28.09
C HIS A 110 -12.62 -18.11 -29.36
N VAL A 111 -11.32 -18.31 -29.52
CA VAL A 111 -10.54 -18.05 -30.74
C VAL A 111 -9.89 -19.36 -31.16
#